data_AF-A0A1Y5HW99-F1
#
_entry.id   AF-A0A1Y5HW99-F1
#
_cell.length_a   1.000
_cell.length_b   1.000
_cell.length_c   1.000
_cell.angle_alpha   90.00
_cell.angle_beta   90.00
_cell.angle_gamma   90.00
#
_symmetry.space_group_name_H-M   'P 1'
#
loop_
_entity.id
_entity.type
_entity.pdbx_description
1 polymer ?
#
loop_
_entity_poly.entity_id
_entity_poly.type
_entity_poly.pdbx_seq_one_letter_code
_entity_poly.pdbx_strand_id
1 'polypeptide(L)'
;MNQAKLLVSRLAYRNIFRNTRRTILTVCLISCGLAALLLADSFVRGSLKTFIAISTETFLGEAQIHQQGFRDAQDVDLYIPEPEALYKKLDNYAEIKAYSPRTLAGAMISSSENVSGGMVVGIDGEKEAQVSKLKKSMLKGDYLSNKKGEILLGSLMADLLEVDLGDRIVVTISQANGGELSQELFRVSGIFSFNDRNMDNGIAFVNLGQSQQLLNIDGIHQVALNFISDEAINDKTLPLWQELNNQGLETLDWLELVPQLSGMLGMVDYTTLIIAFIMYILVSLGLINTMLMSIFERRNEFGILLAIGTRPRQLFWQIMMEGFLIGLISTFIGAIIGITLCYFGSIHGISYDNLEMMGTTINEPLYPIADYWVFFELSLSILFITLLACLYPALHAARLQPSDAMRKTL
;
A
#
# COMPACT_ATOMS: atom_id res chain seq x y z
N MET A 1 34.58 -39.02 -13.25
CA MET A 1 33.29 -38.41 -12.85
C MET A 1 33.07 -37.00 -13.41
N ASN A 2 34.12 -36.16 -13.57
CA ASN A 2 33.99 -34.80 -14.13
C ASN A 2 33.63 -34.74 -15.63
N GLN A 3 34.17 -35.61 -16.48
CA GLN A 3 33.88 -35.57 -17.92
C GLN A 3 32.42 -35.88 -18.27
N ALA A 4 31.78 -36.80 -17.54
CA ALA A 4 30.37 -37.13 -17.74
C ALA A 4 29.43 -35.96 -17.35
N LYS A 5 29.74 -35.25 -16.25
CA LYS A 5 28.99 -34.04 -15.84
C LYS A 5 29.16 -32.91 -16.86
N LEU A 6 30.38 -32.70 -17.35
CA LEU A 6 30.70 -31.72 -18.40
C LEU A 6 29.98 -32.03 -19.73
N LEU A 7 29.86 -33.30 -20.09
CA LEU A 7 29.13 -33.74 -21.28
C LEU A 7 27.63 -33.46 -21.18
N VAL A 8 27.01 -33.77 -20.03
CA VAL A 8 25.58 -33.50 -19.80
C VAL A 8 25.29 -32.00 -19.90
N SER A 9 26.13 -31.15 -19.30
CA SER A 9 25.98 -29.69 -19.39
C SER A 9 26.16 -29.15 -20.82
N ARG A 10 27.19 -29.61 -21.55
CA ARG A 10 27.41 -29.19 -22.95
C ARG A 10 26.29 -29.64 -23.89
N LEU A 11 25.74 -30.83 -23.68
CA LEU A 11 24.64 -31.35 -24.48
C LEU A 11 23.34 -30.60 -24.20
N ALA A 12 23.04 -30.28 -22.93
CA ALA A 12 21.89 -29.45 -22.56
C ALA A 12 21.97 -28.07 -23.23
N TYR A 13 23.12 -27.38 -23.14
CA TYR A 13 23.32 -26.08 -23.79
C TYR A 13 23.10 -26.14 -25.31
N ARG A 14 23.70 -27.12 -26.02
CA ARG A 14 23.53 -27.24 -27.48
C ARG A 14 22.10 -27.59 -27.89
N ASN A 15 21.34 -28.31 -27.06
CA ASN A 15 19.95 -28.67 -27.35
C ASN A 15 19.02 -27.46 -27.32
N ILE A 16 19.23 -26.53 -26.37
CA ILE A 16 18.45 -25.29 -26.23
C ILE A 16 18.49 -24.45 -27.52
N PHE A 17 19.65 -24.40 -28.18
CA PHE A 17 19.84 -23.66 -29.44
C PHE A 17 19.46 -24.46 -30.69
N ARG A 18 19.12 -25.75 -30.57
CA ARG A 18 18.70 -26.55 -31.73
C ARG A 18 17.29 -26.20 -32.20
N ASN A 19 16.39 -25.88 -31.26
CA ASN A 19 15.00 -25.47 -31.52
C ASN A 19 14.73 -24.06 -30.94
N THR A 20 15.44 -23.06 -31.46
CA THR A 20 15.42 -21.67 -30.96
C THR A 20 14.02 -21.09 -30.79
N ARG A 21 13.10 -21.30 -31.75
CA ARG A 21 11.73 -20.76 -31.68
C ARG A 21 10.97 -21.23 -30.44
N ARG A 22 11.05 -22.52 -30.11
CA ARG A 22 10.34 -23.13 -28.96
C ARG A 22 10.95 -22.67 -27.64
N THR A 23 12.28 -22.67 -27.57
CA THR A 23 13.02 -22.17 -26.41
C THR A 23 12.66 -20.72 -26.15
N ILE A 24 12.66 -19.87 -27.17
CA ILE A 24 12.29 -18.45 -27.05
C ILE A 24 10.86 -18.30 -26.52
N LEU A 25 9.89 -19.02 -27.09
CA LEU A 25 8.50 -18.94 -26.62
C LEU A 25 8.35 -19.33 -25.13
N THR A 26 9.08 -20.36 -24.70
CA THR A 26 9.03 -20.83 -23.30
C THR A 26 9.73 -19.87 -22.36
N VAL A 27 10.88 -19.34 -22.79
CA VAL A 27 11.60 -18.30 -22.05
C VAL A 27 10.74 -17.05 -21.92
N CYS A 28 10.10 -16.59 -22.99
CA CYS A 28 9.17 -15.46 -22.95
C CYS A 28 7.99 -15.73 -22.02
N LEU A 29 7.36 -16.90 -22.08
CA LEU A 29 6.25 -17.24 -21.18
C LEU A 29 6.64 -17.17 -19.71
N ILE A 30 7.77 -17.78 -19.33
CA ILE A 30 8.26 -17.78 -17.94
C ILE A 30 8.70 -16.37 -17.53
N SER A 31 9.42 -15.66 -18.41
CA SER A 31 9.91 -14.30 -18.13
C SER A 31 8.77 -13.30 -17.96
N CYS A 32 7.75 -13.36 -18.82
CA CYS A 32 6.55 -12.52 -18.71
C CYS A 32 5.73 -12.87 -17.47
N GLY A 33 5.61 -14.16 -17.12
CA GLY A 33 4.95 -14.58 -15.88
C GLY A 33 5.63 -14.02 -14.63
N LEU A 34 6.97 -14.11 -14.56
CA LEU A 34 7.73 -13.51 -13.47
C LEU A 34 7.61 -11.99 -13.47
N ALA A 35 7.77 -11.32 -14.61
CA ALA A 35 7.67 -9.87 -14.69
C ALA A 35 6.29 -9.35 -14.28
N ALA A 36 5.21 -10.03 -14.68
CA ALA A 36 3.85 -9.71 -14.28
C ALA A 36 3.63 -9.92 -12.77
N LEU A 37 4.20 -10.99 -12.21
CA LEU A 37 4.12 -11.27 -10.77
C LEU A 37 4.85 -10.21 -9.94
N LEU A 38 6.07 -9.82 -10.34
CA LEU A 38 6.84 -8.76 -9.70
C LEU A 38 6.11 -7.42 -9.77
N LEU A 39 5.55 -7.08 -10.94
CA LEU A 39 4.78 -5.86 -11.12
C LEU A 39 3.52 -5.86 -10.24
N ALA A 40 2.80 -6.98 -10.18
CA ALA A 40 1.59 -7.10 -9.36
C ALA A 40 1.90 -6.92 -7.87
N ASP A 41 2.94 -7.57 -7.35
CA ASP A 41 3.36 -7.41 -5.95
C ASP A 41 3.78 -5.96 -5.64
N SER A 42 4.63 -5.37 -6.48
CA SER A 42 5.05 -3.97 -6.33
C SER A 42 3.88 -3.00 -6.38
N PHE A 43 2.89 -3.27 -7.23
CA PHE A 43 1.69 -2.47 -7.32
C PHE A 43 0.83 -2.56 -6.06
N VAL A 44 0.60 -3.76 -5.54
CA VAL A 44 -0.17 -3.98 -4.30
C VAL A 44 0.50 -3.29 -3.12
N ARG A 45 1.81 -3.49 -2.93
CA ARG A 45 2.58 -2.87 -1.84
C ARG A 45 2.68 -1.35 -1.98
N GLY A 46 2.90 -0.86 -3.20
CA GLY A 46 2.90 0.56 -3.51
C GLY A 46 1.57 1.22 -3.18
N SER A 47 0.47 0.57 -3.56
CA SER A 47 -0.89 1.06 -3.27
C SER A 47 -1.18 1.14 -1.79
N LEU A 48 -0.80 0.12 -1.05
CA LEU A 48 -0.94 0.13 0.40
C LEU A 48 -0.14 1.27 1.04
N LYS A 49 1.13 1.48 0.65
CA LYS A 49 1.94 2.57 1.20
C LYS A 49 1.38 3.94 0.88
N THR A 50 0.94 4.17 -0.36
CA THR A 50 0.26 5.42 -0.74
C THR A 50 -1.01 5.61 0.08
N PHE A 51 -1.80 4.55 0.29
CA PHE A 51 -3.03 4.65 1.08
C PHE A 51 -2.76 4.96 2.57
N ILE A 52 -1.70 4.40 3.14
CA ILE A 52 -1.22 4.78 4.49
C ILE A 52 -0.82 6.25 4.50
N ALA A 53 -0.01 6.71 3.55
CA ALA A 53 0.44 8.11 3.48
C ALA A 53 -0.73 9.10 3.31
N ILE A 54 -1.71 8.79 2.46
CA ILE A 54 -2.93 9.61 2.33
C ILE A 54 -3.70 9.63 3.65
N SER A 55 -3.85 8.48 4.31
CA SER A 55 -4.58 8.41 5.57
C SER A 55 -3.90 9.20 6.71
N THR A 56 -2.59 9.02 6.88
CA THR A 56 -1.84 9.63 7.99
C THR A 56 -1.44 11.08 7.72
N GLU A 57 -0.98 11.43 6.52
CA GLU A 57 -0.45 12.77 6.23
C GLU A 57 -1.54 13.81 5.89
N THR A 58 -2.75 13.38 5.49
CA THR A 58 -3.80 14.34 5.07
C THR A 58 -4.35 15.11 6.26
N PHE A 59 -4.79 14.40 7.31
CA PHE A 59 -5.33 15.00 8.53
C PHE A 59 -5.19 14.11 9.76
N LEU A 60 -5.26 12.78 9.65
CA LEU A 60 -5.29 11.89 10.82
C LEU A 60 -4.06 12.06 11.74
N GLY A 61 -2.87 12.23 11.15
CA GLY A 61 -1.60 12.03 11.86
C GLY A 61 -1.24 10.55 11.95
N GLU A 62 -0.04 10.26 12.43
CA GLU A 62 0.45 8.89 12.61
C GLU A 62 -0.06 8.24 13.90
N ALA A 63 -0.30 9.03 14.94
CA ALA A 63 -1.00 8.60 16.15
C ALA A 63 -1.89 9.71 16.71
N GLN A 64 -2.83 9.34 17.57
CA GLN A 64 -3.69 10.29 18.25
C GLN A 64 -3.81 9.96 19.74
N ILE A 65 -3.93 11.00 20.56
CA ILE A 65 -4.24 10.91 21.98
C ILE A 65 -5.65 11.44 22.20
N HIS A 66 -6.47 10.68 22.89
CA HIS A 66 -7.86 11.01 23.23
C HIS A 66 -8.13 10.76 24.70
N GLN A 67 -9.22 11.34 25.21
CA GLN A 67 -9.82 10.80 26.42
C GLN A 67 -10.46 9.44 26.10
N GLN A 68 -10.31 8.47 27.00
CA GLN A 68 -10.86 7.13 26.80
C GLN A 68 -12.38 7.18 26.52
N GLY A 69 -12.81 6.54 25.44
CA GLY A 69 -14.22 6.47 25.03
C GLY A 69 -14.71 7.64 24.17
N PHE A 70 -13.89 8.69 23.98
CA PHE A 70 -14.23 9.80 23.08
C PHE A 70 -14.49 9.31 21.65
N ARG A 71 -13.66 8.39 21.16
CA ARG A 71 -13.77 7.89 19.77
C ARG A 71 -15.09 7.16 19.49
N ASP A 72 -15.58 6.39 20.46
CA ASP A 72 -16.80 5.59 20.32
C ASP A 72 -18.08 6.45 20.44
N ALA A 73 -18.07 7.40 21.38
CA ALA A 73 -19.22 8.26 21.64
C ALA A 73 -19.27 9.51 20.76
N GLN A 74 -18.10 10.01 20.32
CA GLN A 74 -17.91 11.34 19.71
C GLN A 74 -18.59 12.47 20.51
N ASP A 75 -18.58 12.32 21.84
CA ASP A 75 -19.23 13.23 22.76
C ASP A 75 -18.33 14.45 23.03
N VAL A 76 -18.88 15.65 22.90
CA VAL A 76 -18.17 16.90 23.16
C VAL A 76 -17.76 17.03 24.64
N ASP A 77 -18.42 16.31 25.54
CA ASP A 77 -18.14 16.27 26.98
C ASP A 77 -16.86 15.48 27.31
N LEU A 78 -16.42 14.61 26.41
CA LEU A 78 -15.21 13.80 26.59
C LEU A 78 -13.99 14.52 25.99
N TYR A 79 -13.38 15.40 26.79
CA TYR A 79 -12.18 16.14 26.41
C TYR A 79 -11.06 16.00 27.46
N ILE A 80 -9.82 16.23 27.01
CA ILE A 80 -8.62 16.29 27.84
C ILE A 80 -8.56 17.66 28.50
N PRO A 81 -8.77 17.77 29.82
CA PRO A 81 -8.65 19.04 30.54
C PRO A 81 -7.17 19.43 30.70
N GLU A 82 -6.89 20.73 30.80
CA GLU A 82 -5.56 21.28 31.12
C GLU A 82 -4.41 20.68 30.27
N PRO A 83 -4.47 20.79 28.93
CA PRO A 83 -3.55 20.08 28.04
C PRO A 83 -2.09 20.58 28.12
N GLU A 84 -1.81 21.68 28.83
CA GLU A 84 -0.44 22.19 29.01
C GLU A 84 0.50 21.18 29.65
N ALA A 85 0.02 20.39 30.62
CA ALA A 85 0.83 19.34 31.24
C ALA A 85 1.15 18.21 30.25
N LEU A 86 0.21 17.91 29.34
CA LEU A 86 0.40 16.96 28.27
C LEU A 86 1.41 17.48 27.24
N TYR A 87 1.30 18.74 26.81
CA TYR A 87 2.25 19.35 25.87
C TYR A 87 3.68 19.30 26.39
N LYS A 88 3.91 19.63 27.68
CA LYS A 88 5.24 19.52 28.30
C LYS A 88 5.80 18.10 28.31
N LYS A 89 4.94 17.08 28.40
CA LYS A 89 5.37 15.68 28.27
C LYS A 89 5.73 15.35 26.82
N LEU A 90 4.90 15.77 25.86
CA LEU A 90 5.13 15.54 24.44
C LEU A 90 6.43 16.20 23.95
N ASP A 91 6.75 17.40 24.43
CA ASP A 91 7.99 18.10 24.11
C ASP A 91 9.26 17.36 24.60
N ASN A 92 9.13 16.42 25.56
CA ASN A 92 10.26 15.67 26.11
C ASN A 92 10.56 14.36 25.36
N TYR A 93 9.64 13.86 24.52
CA TYR A 93 9.86 12.63 23.76
C TYR A 93 10.62 12.97 22.47
N ALA A 94 11.82 12.42 22.34
CA ALA A 94 12.67 12.65 21.18
C ALA A 94 12.13 11.98 19.91
N GLU A 95 11.22 11.03 20.05
CA GLU A 95 10.62 10.25 18.97
C GLU A 95 9.50 11.02 18.24
N ILE A 96 8.93 12.03 18.90
CA ILE A 96 7.85 12.86 18.36
C ILE A 96 8.46 13.99 17.55
N LYS A 97 8.10 14.07 16.27
CA LYS A 97 8.55 15.12 15.36
C LYS A 97 7.72 16.40 15.51
N ALA A 98 6.40 16.23 15.60
CA ALA A 98 5.45 17.33 15.74
C ALA A 98 4.13 16.82 16.32
N TYR A 99 3.40 17.70 16.98
CA TYR A 99 2.03 17.43 17.44
C TYR A 99 1.13 18.63 17.23
N SER A 100 -0.16 18.36 17.07
CA SER A 100 -1.19 19.39 16.89
C SER A 100 -2.40 19.11 17.77
N PRO A 101 -2.76 20.04 18.66
CA PRO A 101 -3.97 19.93 19.47
C PRO A 101 -5.21 20.29 18.65
N ARG A 102 -6.30 19.56 18.88
CA ARG A 102 -7.55 19.76 18.15
C ARG A 102 -8.78 19.62 19.03
N THR A 103 -9.80 20.38 18.68
CA THR A 103 -11.16 20.26 19.20
C THR A 103 -12.07 19.80 18.07
N LEU A 104 -13.11 19.04 18.40
CA LEU A 104 -14.01 18.41 17.45
C LEU A 104 -15.44 18.64 17.91
N ALA A 105 -16.26 19.21 17.03
CA ALA A 105 -17.66 19.42 17.30
C ALA A 105 -18.49 19.20 16.04
N GLY A 106 -19.60 18.47 16.18
CA GLY A 106 -20.65 18.51 15.17
C GLY A 106 -21.28 19.90 15.13
N ALA A 107 -21.42 20.47 13.94
CA ALA A 107 -21.88 21.83 13.75
C ALA A 107 -22.87 21.96 12.59
N MET A 108 -23.78 22.92 12.74
CA MET A 108 -24.57 23.45 11.64
C MET A 108 -23.92 24.74 11.17
N ILE A 109 -23.48 24.77 9.91
CA ILE A 109 -22.84 25.91 9.27
C ILE A 109 -23.84 26.51 8.30
N SER A 110 -24.21 27.78 8.48
CA SER A 110 -25.22 28.46 7.68
C SER A 110 -24.69 29.73 7.05
N SER A 111 -25.00 29.93 5.76
CA SER A 111 -24.83 31.19 5.03
C SER A 111 -26.18 31.93 4.91
N SER A 112 -26.23 33.00 4.12
CA SER A 112 -27.50 33.66 3.78
C SER A 112 -28.38 32.82 2.86
N GLU A 113 -27.77 31.95 2.05
CA GLU A 113 -28.45 31.19 1.01
C GLU A 113 -28.78 29.75 1.43
N ASN A 114 -27.86 29.08 2.13
CA ASN A 114 -27.99 27.66 2.42
C ASN A 114 -27.38 27.25 3.78
N VAL A 115 -27.65 26.01 4.18
CA VAL A 115 -27.16 25.42 5.43
C VAL A 115 -26.55 24.06 5.14
N SER A 116 -25.39 23.79 5.72
CA SER A 116 -24.70 22.51 5.66
C SER A 116 -24.35 22.02 7.06
N GLY A 117 -24.52 20.71 7.30
CA GLY A 117 -24.04 20.05 8.51
C GLY A 117 -22.62 19.52 8.29
N GLY A 118 -21.77 19.66 9.29
CA GLY A 118 -20.39 19.16 9.20
C GLY A 118 -19.71 19.13 10.56
N MET A 119 -18.44 18.76 10.55
CA MET A 119 -17.57 18.78 11.72
C MET A 119 -16.73 20.06 11.68
N VAL A 120 -16.80 20.83 12.76
CA VAL A 120 -15.90 21.96 12.99
C VAL A 120 -14.74 21.50 13.83
N VAL A 121 -13.55 21.70 13.30
CA VAL A 121 -12.30 21.34 13.96
C VAL A 121 -11.56 22.60 14.35
N GLY A 122 -11.37 22.82 15.66
CA GLY A 122 -10.50 23.89 16.14
C GLY A 122 -9.04 23.42 16.12
N ILE A 123 -8.17 24.16 15.44
CA ILE A 123 -6.74 23.81 15.27
C ILE A 123 -5.83 24.99 15.58
N ASP A 124 -4.60 24.71 16.00
CA ASP A 124 -3.52 25.69 15.98
C ASP A 124 -2.87 25.67 14.60
N GLY A 125 -3.02 26.75 13.83
CA GLY A 125 -2.56 26.80 12.44
C GLY A 125 -1.06 26.48 12.27
N GLU A 126 -0.20 26.98 13.16
CA GLU A 126 1.25 26.79 13.03
C GLU A 126 1.66 25.35 13.35
N LYS A 127 1.09 24.76 14.40
CA LYS A 127 1.35 23.36 14.78
C LYS A 127 0.73 22.39 13.78
N GLU A 128 -0.49 22.65 13.34
CA GLU A 128 -1.21 21.80 12.39
C GLU A 128 -0.49 21.71 11.04
N ALA A 129 0.12 22.80 10.58
CA ALA A 129 0.90 22.81 9.34
C ALA A 129 2.15 21.91 9.37
N GLN A 130 2.59 21.47 10.56
CA GLN A 130 3.71 20.52 10.72
C GLN A 130 3.23 19.06 10.79
N VAL A 131 1.95 18.83 11.10
CA VAL A 131 1.36 17.51 11.28
C VAL A 131 0.58 17.06 10.04
N SER A 132 -0.15 17.96 9.39
CA SER A 132 -1.03 17.63 8.27
C SER A 132 -0.73 18.41 6.98
N LYS A 133 -1.26 17.90 5.87
CA LYS A 133 -1.18 18.57 4.55
C LYS A 133 -2.17 19.72 4.39
N LEU A 134 -3.03 20.04 5.38
CA LEU A 134 -4.08 21.06 5.28
C LEU A 134 -3.59 22.38 4.65
N LYS A 135 -2.47 22.94 5.15
CA LYS A 135 -1.91 24.20 4.62
C LYS A 135 -1.48 24.10 3.14
N LYS A 136 -1.01 22.92 2.70
CA LYS A 136 -0.62 22.65 1.31
C LYS A 136 -1.83 22.40 0.41
N SER A 137 -2.94 21.95 0.98
CA SER A 137 -4.21 21.66 0.30
C SER A 137 -5.12 22.89 0.11
N MET A 138 -4.63 24.08 0.43
CA MET A 138 -5.34 25.33 0.18
C MET A 138 -5.51 25.60 -1.31
N LEU A 139 -6.75 25.83 -1.76
CA LEU A 139 -7.05 26.23 -3.13
C LEU A 139 -7.04 27.75 -3.29
N LYS A 140 -7.66 28.47 -2.34
CA LYS A 140 -7.84 29.92 -2.38
C LYS A 140 -7.77 30.51 -0.97
N GLY A 141 -7.35 31.78 -0.90
CA GLY A 141 -7.38 32.58 0.32
C GLY A 141 -6.20 32.34 1.25
N ASP A 142 -6.33 32.86 2.47
CA ASP A 142 -5.30 32.81 3.49
C ASP A 142 -5.54 31.65 4.46
N TYR A 143 -4.45 31.00 4.87
CA TYR A 143 -4.48 30.00 5.93
C TYR A 143 -4.71 30.65 7.30
N LEU A 144 -5.20 29.87 8.27
CA LEU A 144 -5.51 30.37 9.62
C LEU A 144 -4.29 31.07 10.26
N SER A 145 -4.51 32.29 10.73
CA SER A 145 -3.48 33.18 11.29
C SER A 145 -3.70 33.47 12.78
N ASN A 146 -4.44 32.60 13.47
CA ASN A 146 -4.88 32.76 14.88
C ASN A 146 -5.73 34.02 15.14
N LYS A 147 -6.22 34.69 14.08
CA LYS A 147 -7.13 35.84 14.24
C LYS A 147 -8.56 35.37 14.47
N LYS A 148 -9.28 36.12 15.30
CA LYS A 148 -10.69 35.81 15.55
C LYS A 148 -11.53 35.97 14.29
N GLY A 149 -12.44 35.02 14.09
CA GLY A 149 -13.45 35.02 13.04
C GLY A 149 -12.94 34.46 11.71
N GLU A 150 -11.80 33.76 11.69
CA GLU A 150 -11.32 33.07 10.50
C GLU A 150 -11.86 31.63 10.48
N ILE A 151 -12.34 31.19 9.30
CA ILE A 151 -12.76 29.81 9.05
C ILE A 151 -12.28 29.37 7.68
N LEU A 152 -11.77 28.13 7.61
CA LEU A 152 -11.48 27.43 6.37
C LEU A 152 -12.61 26.46 6.05
N LEU A 153 -13.09 26.48 4.82
CA LEU A 153 -14.13 25.58 4.33
C LEU A 153 -13.56 24.62 3.28
N GLY A 154 -14.05 23.39 3.28
CA GLY A 154 -13.80 22.49 2.15
C GLY A 154 -14.50 23.01 0.89
N SER A 155 -13.93 22.72 -0.27
CA SER A 155 -14.40 23.22 -1.57
C SER A 155 -15.87 22.91 -1.83
N LEU A 156 -16.29 21.66 -1.60
CA LEU A 156 -17.67 21.22 -1.77
C LEU A 156 -18.61 21.84 -0.73
N MET A 157 -18.15 22.04 0.51
CA MET A 157 -18.94 22.73 1.54
C MET A 157 -19.16 24.21 1.18
N ALA A 158 -18.14 24.90 0.65
CA ALA A 158 -18.26 26.27 0.19
C ALA A 158 -19.24 26.39 -0.98
N ASP A 159 -19.17 25.47 -1.95
CA ASP A 159 -20.11 25.40 -3.07
C ASP A 159 -21.56 25.17 -2.60
N LEU A 160 -21.78 24.26 -1.64
CA LEU A 160 -23.10 23.99 -1.07
C LEU A 160 -23.67 25.17 -0.30
N LEU A 161 -22.82 25.90 0.42
CA LEU A 161 -23.21 27.10 1.15
C LEU A 161 -23.38 28.32 0.25
N GLU A 162 -22.98 28.22 -1.03
CA GLU A 162 -22.95 29.32 -2.00
C GLU A 162 -22.14 30.53 -1.47
N VAL A 163 -20.98 30.26 -0.87
CA VAL A 163 -20.11 31.29 -0.28
C VAL A 163 -18.72 31.30 -0.90
N ASP A 164 -18.14 32.50 -0.97
CA ASP A 164 -16.79 32.74 -1.44
C ASP A 164 -15.92 33.39 -0.34
N LEU A 165 -14.65 33.64 -0.66
CA LEU A 165 -13.72 34.28 0.26
C LEU A 165 -14.24 35.63 0.78
N GLY A 166 -14.22 35.79 2.09
CA GLY A 166 -14.63 37.00 2.77
C GLY A 166 -16.12 37.06 3.11
N ASP A 167 -16.93 36.08 2.72
CA ASP A 167 -18.32 35.98 3.11
C ASP A 167 -18.47 35.58 4.57
N ARG A 168 -19.65 35.86 5.12
CA ARG A 168 -19.97 35.63 6.53
C ARG A 168 -20.81 34.37 6.65
N ILE A 169 -20.41 33.50 7.56
CA ILE A 169 -21.15 32.29 7.90
C ILE A 169 -21.35 32.22 9.41
N VAL A 170 -22.43 31.60 9.84
CA VAL A 170 -22.73 31.36 11.25
C VAL A 170 -22.51 29.88 11.52
N VAL A 171 -21.70 29.59 12.54
CA VAL A 171 -21.46 28.24 13.02
C VAL A 171 -22.25 28.06 14.30
N THR A 172 -23.12 27.06 14.33
CA THR A 172 -23.91 26.66 15.50
C THR A 172 -23.43 25.30 15.99
N ILE A 173 -23.04 25.20 17.26
CA ILE A 173 -22.68 23.92 17.90
C ILE A 173 -23.44 23.76 19.20
N SER A 174 -23.50 22.51 19.69
CA SER A 174 -23.93 22.21 21.05
C SER A 174 -22.71 22.27 21.98
N GLN A 175 -22.79 23.06 23.05
CA GLN A 175 -21.75 23.19 24.05
C GLN A 175 -21.61 21.93 24.88
N ALA A 176 -20.40 21.71 25.37
CA ALA A 176 -20.15 20.70 26.39
C ALA A 176 -20.84 21.08 27.71
N ASN A 177 -21.18 20.09 28.52
CA ASN A 177 -21.71 20.22 29.89
C ASN A 177 -22.99 21.06 29.97
N GLY A 178 -23.96 20.80 29.09
CA GLY A 178 -25.27 21.46 29.16
C GLY A 178 -26.07 21.43 27.85
N GLY A 179 -25.41 21.17 26.73
CA GLY A 179 -26.06 21.03 25.42
C GLY A 179 -26.64 22.34 24.87
N GLU A 180 -26.38 23.47 25.53
CA GLU A 180 -26.81 24.79 25.05
C GLU A 180 -26.22 25.06 23.66
N LEU A 181 -27.01 25.73 22.81
CA LEU A 181 -26.55 26.07 21.47
C LEU A 181 -25.71 27.34 21.54
N SER A 182 -24.45 27.23 21.11
CA SER A 182 -23.55 28.36 20.92
C SER A 182 -23.47 28.70 19.44
N GLN A 183 -23.53 29.99 19.14
CA GLN A 183 -23.48 30.52 17.78
C GLN A 183 -22.42 31.60 17.67
N GLU A 184 -21.55 31.49 16.67
CA GLU A 184 -20.56 32.53 16.38
C GLU A 184 -20.48 32.79 14.88
N LEU A 185 -20.22 34.05 14.54
CA LEU A 185 -20.06 34.51 13.18
C LEU A 185 -18.59 34.38 12.78
N PHE A 186 -18.35 33.68 11.68
CA PHE A 186 -17.05 33.56 11.06
C PHE A 186 -17.05 34.19 9.67
N ARG A 187 -15.85 34.48 9.19
CA ARG A 187 -15.58 34.99 7.85
C ARG A 187 -14.69 34.00 7.12
N VAL A 188 -15.12 33.58 5.93
CA VAL A 188 -14.38 32.60 5.12
C VAL A 188 -13.03 33.19 4.76
N SER A 189 -11.96 32.70 5.38
CA SER A 189 -10.60 33.20 5.14
C SER A 189 -9.93 32.42 4.02
N GLY A 190 -10.31 31.15 3.84
CA GLY A 190 -9.73 30.27 2.84
C GLY A 190 -10.62 29.08 2.50
N ILE A 191 -10.36 28.50 1.33
CA ILE A 191 -11.04 27.30 0.84
C ILE A 191 -9.96 26.26 0.54
N PHE A 192 -10.12 25.04 1.07
CA PHE A 192 -9.20 23.92 0.85
C PHE A 192 -9.85 22.80 0.03
N SER A 193 -9.03 21.91 -0.51
CA SER A 193 -9.49 20.68 -1.16
C SER A 193 -8.51 19.57 -0.88
N PHE A 194 -8.95 18.57 -0.12
CA PHE A 194 -8.23 17.31 0.05
C PHE A 194 -8.44 16.37 -1.13
N ASN A 195 -9.31 16.73 -2.08
CA ASN A 195 -9.77 15.85 -3.14
C ASN A 195 -10.49 14.61 -2.59
N ASP A 196 -11.06 14.73 -1.41
CA ASP A 196 -11.88 13.70 -0.79
C ASP A 196 -13.27 14.30 -0.57
N ARG A 197 -14.29 13.71 -1.19
CA ARG A 197 -15.65 14.26 -1.15
C ARG A 197 -16.21 14.34 0.26
N ASN A 198 -15.87 13.38 1.13
CA ASN A 198 -16.38 13.36 2.50
C ASN A 198 -15.70 14.43 3.35
N MET A 199 -14.39 14.63 3.18
CA MET A 199 -13.66 15.68 3.88
C MET A 199 -14.01 17.08 3.37
N ASP A 200 -14.08 17.26 2.04
CA ASP A 200 -14.34 18.57 1.41
C ASP A 200 -15.77 19.06 1.59
N ASN A 201 -16.71 18.14 1.82
CA ASN A 201 -18.10 18.46 2.15
C ASN A 201 -18.33 18.52 3.68
N GLY A 202 -17.59 17.74 4.46
CA GLY A 202 -17.93 17.46 5.86
C GLY A 202 -17.10 18.17 6.91
N ILE A 203 -16.03 18.90 6.55
CA ILE A 203 -15.10 19.47 7.54
C ILE A 203 -14.90 20.98 7.32
N ALA A 204 -14.92 21.74 8.42
CA ALA A 204 -14.50 23.12 8.48
C ALA A 204 -13.45 23.33 9.58
N PHE A 205 -12.47 24.21 9.37
CA PHE A 205 -11.41 24.49 10.34
C PHE A 205 -11.51 25.90 10.88
N VAL A 206 -11.40 26.04 12.20
CA VAL A 206 -11.35 27.34 12.89
C VAL A 206 -10.15 27.38 13.82
N ASN A 207 -9.82 28.55 14.35
CA ASN A 207 -8.75 28.68 15.34
C ASN A 207 -9.13 27.97 16.65
N LEU A 208 -8.18 27.23 17.23
CA LEU A 208 -8.38 26.41 18.43
C LEU A 208 -9.06 27.18 19.57
N GLY A 209 -8.55 28.38 19.89
CA GLY A 209 -9.09 29.19 20.99
C GLY A 209 -10.53 29.64 20.76
N GLN A 210 -10.97 29.82 19.50
CA GLN A 210 -12.37 30.12 19.19
C GLN A 210 -13.23 28.88 19.33
N SER A 211 -12.77 27.71 18.86
CA SER A 211 -13.53 26.48 19.03
C SER A 211 -13.71 26.11 20.50
N GLN A 212 -12.68 26.28 21.33
CA GLN A 212 -12.76 26.11 22.78
C GLN A 212 -13.79 27.05 23.43
N GLN A 213 -13.80 28.32 23.03
CA GLN A 213 -14.81 29.31 23.48
C GLN A 213 -16.22 28.93 23.04
N LEU A 214 -16.38 28.52 21.78
CA LEU A 214 -17.64 28.09 21.20
C LEU A 214 -18.21 26.91 21.98
N LEU A 215 -17.36 25.92 22.29
CA LEU A 215 -17.68 24.68 23.02
C LEU A 215 -17.84 24.86 24.53
N ASN A 216 -17.37 25.98 25.07
CA ASN A 216 -17.28 26.24 26.51
C ASN A 216 -16.42 25.20 27.25
N ILE A 217 -15.27 24.82 26.67
CA ILE A 217 -14.32 23.90 27.28
C ILE A 217 -12.95 24.55 27.48
N ASP A 218 -12.28 24.18 28.57
CA ASP A 218 -10.87 24.52 28.83
C ASP A 218 -9.99 23.28 28.62
N GLY A 219 -9.95 22.82 27.38
CA GLY A 219 -9.33 21.55 27.01
C GLY A 219 -9.40 21.26 25.52
N ILE A 220 -9.05 20.03 25.15
CA ILE A 220 -9.00 19.57 23.76
C ILE A 220 -9.56 18.16 23.64
N HIS A 221 -10.15 17.82 22.49
CA HIS A 221 -10.67 16.47 22.27
C HIS A 221 -9.58 15.49 21.84
N GLN A 222 -8.60 15.98 21.08
CA GLN A 222 -7.54 15.13 20.57
C GLN A 222 -6.21 15.84 20.37
N VAL A 223 -5.11 15.08 20.42
CA VAL A 223 -3.79 15.52 19.95
C VAL A 223 -3.34 14.58 18.83
N ALA A 224 -3.11 15.12 17.64
CA ALA A 224 -2.50 14.36 16.54
C ALA A 224 -0.97 14.44 16.62
N LEU A 225 -0.30 13.32 16.36
CA LEU A 225 1.15 13.16 16.49
C LEU A 225 1.74 12.68 15.15
N ASN A 226 2.91 13.20 14.81
CA ASN A 226 3.81 12.62 13.81
C ASN A 226 5.14 12.28 14.47
N PHE A 227 5.71 11.14 14.09
CA PHE A 227 6.98 10.63 14.59
C PHE A 227 8.13 11.02 13.67
N ILE A 228 9.36 10.87 14.17
CA ILE A 228 10.57 11.10 13.38
C ILE A 228 10.79 9.99 12.33
N SER A 229 10.34 8.77 12.64
CA SER A 229 10.50 7.61 11.76
C SER A 229 9.40 6.57 11.94
N ASP A 230 9.17 5.78 10.88
CA ASP A 230 8.28 4.61 10.90
C ASP A 230 8.69 3.60 11.98
N GLU A 231 9.98 3.49 12.31
CA GLU A 231 10.47 2.60 13.37
C GLU A 231 9.99 3.04 14.75
N ALA A 232 9.97 4.35 15.02
CA ALA A 232 9.57 4.89 16.31
C ALA A 232 8.08 4.65 16.60
N ILE A 233 7.20 4.79 15.59
CA ILE A 233 5.77 4.50 15.79
C ILE A 233 5.50 3.00 15.96
N ASN A 234 6.24 2.15 15.24
CA ASN A 234 6.05 0.70 15.28
C ASN A 234 6.64 0.05 16.55
N ASP A 235 7.57 0.71 17.23
CA ASP A 235 8.11 0.24 18.51
C ASP A 235 7.15 0.53 19.67
N LYS A 236 6.22 -0.41 19.90
CA LYS A 236 5.29 -0.39 21.04
C LYS A 236 5.95 -0.56 22.40
N THR A 237 7.25 -0.82 22.47
CA THR A 237 8.00 -0.90 23.74
C THR A 237 8.43 0.46 24.26
N LEU A 238 8.34 1.52 23.45
CA LEU A 238 8.69 2.86 23.87
C LEU A 238 7.85 3.33 25.08
N PRO A 239 8.47 4.05 26.04
CA PRO A 239 7.77 4.54 27.24
C PRO A 239 6.52 5.36 26.93
N LEU A 240 6.51 6.11 25.83
CA LEU A 240 5.38 6.96 25.45
C LEU A 240 4.05 6.17 25.37
N TRP A 241 4.07 4.94 24.84
CA TRP A 241 2.87 4.13 24.66
C TRP A 241 2.31 3.64 26.00
N GLN A 242 3.14 3.48 27.02
CA GLN A 242 2.73 3.05 28.35
C GLN A 242 2.41 4.23 29.27
N GLU A 243 3.13 5.33 29.15
CA GLU A 243 2.97 6.51 30.01
C GLU A 243 1.80 7.40 29.58
N LEU A 244 1.51 7.46 28.28
CA LEU A 244 0.38 8.21 27.73
C LEU A 244 -0.93 7.41 27.78
N ASN A 245 -0.86 6.07 27.74
CA ASN A 245 -2.01 5.21 28.04
C ASN A 245 -2.19 5.05 29.56
N ASN A 246 -3.11 5.82 30.14
CA ASN A 246 -3.40 5.77 31.57
C ASN A 246 -4.93 5.67 31.80
N GLN A 247 -5.38 5.73 33.06
CA GLN A 247 -6.80 5.54 33.39
C GLN A 247 -7.76 6.59 32.79
N GLY A 248 -7.27 7.65 32.15
CA GLY A 248 -8.11 8.66 31.49
C GLY A 248 -7.78 8.93 30.03
N LEU A 249 -6.59 8.55 29.55
CA LEU A 249 -6.12 8.82 28.19
C LEU A 249 -5.83 7.53 27.44
N GLU A 250 -6.22 7.51 26.17
CA GLU A 250 -5.85 6.49 25.20
C GLU A 250 -4.99 7.10 24.10
N THR A 251 -3.90 6.42 23.76
CA THR A 251 -2.98 6.78 22.67
C THR A 251 -2.98 5.66 21.67
N LEU A 252 -3.55 5.93 20.50
CA LEU A 252 -3.78 4.97 19.43
C LEU A 252 -2.92 5.33 18.22
N ASP A 253 -2.35 4.31 17.57
CA ASP A 253 -1.68 4.51 16.29
C ASP A 253 -2.67 4.52 15.11
N TRP A 254 -2.18 4.86 13.93
CA TRP A 254 -2.98 4.83 12.70
C TRP A 254 -3.58 3.45 12.38
N LEU A 255 -2.97 2.34 12.81
CA LEU A 255 -3.49 0.98 12.60
C LEU A 255 -4.75 0.73 13.45
N GLU A 256 -4.75 1.23 14.67
CA GLU A 256 -5.87 1.17 15.60
C GLU A 256 -6.94 2.22 15.26
N LEU A 257 -6.54 3.41 14.82
CA LEU A 257 -7.43 4.50 14.40
C LEU A 257 -8.22 4.16 13.14
N VAL A 258 -7.63 3.39 12.22
CA VAL A 258 -8.29 2.93 11.00
C VAL A 258 -8.16 1.41 10.90
N PRO A 259 -8.98 0.64 11.65
CA PRO A 259 -8.86 -0.81 11.70
C PRO A 259 -9.05 -1.48 10.33
N GLN A 260 -9.73 -0.81 9.40
CA GLN A 260 -9.82 -1.25 8.01
C GLN A 260 -8.43 -1.35 7.34
N LEU A 261 -7.49 -0.45 7.67
CA LEU A 261 -6.10 -0.51 7.17
C LEU A 261 -5.35 -1.73 7.69
N SER A 262 -5.53 -2.06 8.97
CA SER A 262 -4.94 -3.27 9.57
C SER A 262 -5.43 -4.54 8.86
N GLY A 263 -6.73 -4.61 8.56
CA GLY A 263 -7.30 -5.68 7.74
C GLY A 263 -6.70 -5.75 6.33
N MET A 264 -6.50 -4.61 5.67
CA MET A 264 -5.88 -4.53 4.34
C MET A 264 -4.42 -5.00 4.35
N LEU A 265 -3.64 -4.64 5.37
CA LEU A 265 -2.25 -5.09 5.52
C LEU A 265 -2.14 -6.61 5.55
N GLY A 266 -3.00 -7.26 6.35
CA GLY A 266 -3.05 -8.72 6.39
C GLY A 266 -3.45 -9.35 5.06
N MET A 267 -4.27 -8.68 4.24
CA MET A 267 -4.71 -9.18 2.93
C MET A 267 -3.66 -9.06 1.83
N VAL A 268 -2.65 -8.21 1.96
CA VAL A 268 -1.61 -8.04 0.94
C VAL A 268 -0.83 -9.33 0.73
N ASP A 269 -0.36 -9.96 1.80
CA ASP A 269 0.42 -11.20 1.69
C ASP A 269 -0.42 -12.35 1.11
N TYR A 270 -1.71 -12.45 1.47
CA TYR A 270 -2.62 -13.43 0.87
C TYR A 270 -2.88 -13.16 -0.61
N THR A 271 -3.04 -11.89 -0.99
CA THR A 271 -3.29 -11.50 -2.39
C THR A 271 -2.07 -11.83 -3.25
N THR A 272 -0.86 -11.45 -2.80
CA THR A 272 0.39 -11.82 -3.47
C THR A 272 0.54 -13.33 -3.58
N LEU A 273 0.24 -14.09 -2.52
CA LEU A 273 0.30 -15.56 -2.53
C LEU A 273 -0.64 -16.17 -3.56
N ILE A 274 -1.90 -15.72 -3.64
CA ILE A 274 -2.89 -16.22 -4.59
C ILE A 274 -2.45 -15.94 -6.03
N ILE A 275 -2.00 -14.71 -6.31
CA ILE A 275 -1.51 -14.33 -7.64
C ILE A 275 -0.27 -15.16 -8.02
N ALA A 276 0.68 -15.31 -7.08
CA ALA A 276 1.86 -16.16 -7.27
C ALA A 276 1.47 -17.60 -7.57
N PHE A 277 0.53 -18.18 -6.82
CA PHE A 277 0.07 -19.54 -7.01
C PHE A 277 -0.53 -19.77 -8.40
N ILE A 278 -1.40 -18.87 -8.86
CA ILE A 278 -1.98 -18.92 -10.21
C ILE A 278 -0.87 -18.82 -11.28
N MET A 279 0.07 -17.89 -11.10
CA MET A 279 1.20 -17.72 -12.03
C MET A 279 2.10 -18.96 -12.08
N TYR A 280 2.37 -19.60 -10.94
CA TYR A 280 3.15 -20.82 -10.86
C TYR A 280 2.50 -21.98 -11.60
N ILE A 281 1.17 -22.13 -11.52
CA ILE A 281 0.44 -23.14 -12.28
C ILE A 281 0.56 -22.87 -13.78
N LEU A 282 0.31 -21.63 -14.22
CA LEU A 282 0.37 -21.26 -15.64
C LEU A 282 1.76 -21.51 -16.24
N VAL A 283 2.80 -21.08 -15.53
CA VAL A 283 4.19 -21.30 -15.92
C VAL A 283 4.53 -22.79 -15.95
N SER A 284 4.12 -23.55 -14.93
CA SER A 284 4.41 -24.98 -14.85
C SER A 284 3.76 -25.75 -15.99
N LEU A 285 2.48 -25.49 -16.30
CA LEU A 285 1.76 -26.15 -17.40
C LEU A 285 2.40 -25.82 -18.76
N GLY A 286 2.77 -24.55 -18.97
CA GLY A 286 3.48 -24.12 -20.18
C GLY A 286 4.81 -24.86 -20.35
N LEU A 287 5.61 -24.93 -19.28
CA LEU A 287 6.90 -25.61 -19.30
C LEU A 287 6.77 -27.12 -19.49
N ILE A 288 5.84 -27.78 -18.79
CA ILE A 288 5.57 -29.21 -18.94
C ILE A 288 5.20 -29.52 -20.39
N ASN A 289 4.28 -28.76 -20.97
CA ASN A 289 3.85 -28.97 -22.35
C ASN A 289 5.02 -28.85 -23.34
N THR A 290 5.83 -27.79 -23.20
CA THR A 290 7.03 -27.61 -24.03
C THR A 290 8.00 -28.79 -23.89
N MET A 291 8.30 -29.20 -22.66
CA MET A 291 9.29 -30.25 -22.38
C MET A 291 8.82 -31.61 -22.86
N LEU A 292 7.56 -31.98 -22.64
CA LEU A 292 6.99 -33.22 -23.16
C LEU A 292 7.06 -33.25 -24.68
N MET A 293 6.68 -32.16 -25.34
CA MET A 293 6.73 -32.08 -26.80
C MET A 293 8.19 -32.17 -27.32
N SER A 294 9.17 -31.57 -26.63
CA SER A 294 10.61 -31.75 -26.92
C SER A 294 11.04 -33.22 -26.80
N ILE A 295 10.53 -33.93 -25.78
CA ILE A 295 10.81 -35.36 -25.60
C ILE A 295 10.17 -36.20 -26.72
N PHE A 296 8.93 -35.90 -27.12
CA PHE A 296 8.25 -36.63 -28.19
C PHE A 296 8.96 -36.46 -29.55
N GLU A 297 9.37 -35.25 -29.89
CA GLU A 297 10.14 -34.98 -31.12
C GLU A 297 11.47 -35.73 -31.13
N ARG A 298 12.09 -35.91 -29.95
CA ARG A 298 13.40 -36.54 -29.78
C ARG A 298 13.33 -37.99 -29.31
N ARG A 299 12.15 -38.60 -29.32
CA ARG A 299 11.93 -39.96 -28.79
C ARG A 299 12.84 -40.99 -29.44
N ASN A 300 12.98 -40.94 -30.77
CA ASN A 300 13.87 -41.84 -31.52
C ASN A 300 15.36 -41.65 -31.11
N GLU A 301 15.81 -40.41 -30.93
CA GLU A 301 17.18 -40.09 -30.49
C GLU A 301 17.45 -40.67 -29.09
N PHE A 302 16.50 -40.48 -28.17
CA PHE A 302 16.58 -41.04 -26.82
C PHE A 302 16.57 -42.58 -26.83
N GLY A 303 15.78 -43.20 -27.71
CA GLY A 303 15.79 -44.66 -27.93
C GLY A 303 17.16 -45.18 -28.35
N ILE A 304 17.83 -44.51 -29.31
CA ILE A 304 19.18 -44.87 -29.76
C ILE A 304 20.21 -44.69 -28.63
N LEU A 305 20.14 -43.59 -27.88
CA LEU A 305 21.04 -43.34 -26.75
C LEU A 305 20.93 -44.43 -25.67
N LEU A 306 19.71 -44.86 -25.34
CA LEU A 306 19.47 -45.94 -24.40
C LEU A 306 19.97 -47.29 -24.94
N ALA A 307 19.80 -47.55 -26.25
CA ALA A 307 20.27 -48.78 -26.90
C ALA A 307 21.81 -48.90 -26.93
N ILE A 308 22.53 -47.77 -27.05
CA ILE A 308 24.01 -47.71 -27.00
C ILE A 308 24.53 -47.82 -25.55
N GLY A 309 23.65 -47.83 -24.54
CA GLY A 309 24.00 -48.08 -23.14
C GLY A 309 23.97 -46.84 -22.23
N THR A 310 23.37 -45.73 -22.66
CA THR A 310 23.15 -44.56 -21.79
C THR A 310 22.22 -44.96 -20.63
N ARG A 311 22.58 -44.60 -19.40
CA ARG A 311 21.74 -44.93 -18.23
C ARG A 311 20.49 -44.02 -18.21
N PRO A 312 19.30 -44.53 -17.85
CA PRO A 312 18.09 -43.71 -17.67
C PRO A 312 18.29 -42.47 -16.77
N ARG A 313 19.11 -42.61 -15.73
CA ARG A 313 19.48 -41.51 -14.82
C ARG A 313 20.26 -40.39 -15.54
N GLN A 314 21.07 -40.70 -16.54
CA GLN A 314 21.78 -39.69 -17.32
C GLN A 314 20.81 -38.89 -18.21
N LEU A 315 19.81 -39.56 -18.78
CA LEU A 315 18.75 -38.91 -19.56
C LEU A 315 17.88 -38.00 -18.68
N PHE A 316 17.53 -38.46 -17.47
CA PHE A 316 16.84 -37.64 -16.48
C PHE A 316 17.61 -36.35 -16.17
N TRP A 317 18.90 -36.46 -15.83
CA TRP A 317 19.71 -35.28 -15.50
C TRP A 317 19.96 -34.37 -16.71
N GLN A 318 19.99 -34.91 -17.93
CA GLN A 318 20.07 -34.10 -19.13
C GLN A 318 18.84 -33.19 -19.28
N ILE A 319 17.63 -33.72 -19.06
CA ILE A 319 16.39 -32.95 -19.15
C ILE A 319 16.25 -31.97 -17.98
N MET A 320 16.62 -32.39 -16.77
CA MET A 320 16.64 -31.49 -15.61
C MET A 320 17.60 -30.31 -15.82
N MET A 321 18.77 -30.53 -16.44
CA MET A 321 19.72 -29.47 -16.75
C MET A 321 19.22 -28.55 -17.87
N GLU A 322 18.49 -29.10 -18.85
CA GLU A 322 17.82 -28.29 -19.89
C GLU A 322 16.76 -27.37 -19.27
N GLY A 323 15.92 -27.92 -18.38
CA GLY A 323 14.95 -27.16 -17.60
C GLY A 323 15.58 -26.10 -16.70
N PHE A 324 16.65 -26.45 -15.99
CA PHE A 324 17.39 -25.51 -15.15
C PHE A 324 17.95 -24.33 -15.94
N LEU A 325 18.56 -24.58 -17.10
CA LEU A 325 19.10 -23.52 -17.95
C LEU A 325 18.00 -22.61 -18.50
N ILE A 326 16.87 -23.20 -18.94
CA ILE A 326 15.71 -22.42 -19.38
C ILE A 326 15.15 -21.58 -18.23
N GLY A 327 14.98 -22.17 -17.04
CA GLY A 327 14.52 -21.48 -15.84
C GLY A 327 15.45 -20.34 -15.44
N LEU A 328 16.77 -20.55 -15.47
CA LEU A 328 17.78 -19.54 -15.13
C LEU A 328 17.75 -18.36 -16.11
N ILE A 329 17.74 -18.64 -17.42
CA ILE A 329 17.65 -17.59 -18.45
C ILE A 329 16.34 -16.82 -18.31
N SER A 330 15.23 -17.51 -18.10
CA SER A 330 13.91 -16.88 -17.98
C SER A 330 13.76 -16.05 -16.71
N THR A 331 14.30 -16.53 -15.59
CA THR A 331 14.29 -15.79 -14.33
C THR A 331 15.12 -14.53 -14.45
N PHE A 332 16.31 -14.63 -15.07
CA PHE A 332 17.17 -13.48 -15.29
C PHE A 332 16.50 -12.42 -16.18
N ILE A 333 15.92 -12.82 -17.32
CA ILE A 333 15.22 -11.92 -18.23
C ILE A 333 13.95 -11.35 -17.57
N GLY A 334 13.16 -12.19 -16.91
CA GLY A 334 11.94 -11.78 -16.23
C GLY A 334 12.19 -10.81 -15.08
N ALA A 335 13.25 -11.02 -14.30
CA ALA A 335 13.65 -10.09 -13.24
C ALA A 335 14.08 -8.73 -13.80
N ILE A 336 14.88 -8.71 -14.88
CA ILE A 336 15.25 -7.45 -15.55
C ILE A 336 14.01 -6.72 -16.04
N ILE A 337 13.08 -7.41 -16.72
CA ILE A 337 11.85 -6.80 -17.22
C ILE A 337 11.00 -6.30 -16.06
N GLY A 338 10.78 -7.10 -15.02
CA GLY A 338 9.99 -6.74 -13.84
C GLY A 338 10.56 -5.52 -13.11
N ILE A 339 11.87 -5.51 -12.86
CA ILE A 339 12.56 -4.36 -12.23
C ILE A 339 12.45 -3.12 -13.12
N THR A 340 12.66 -3.26 -14.43
CA THR A 340 12.56 -2.12 -15.37
C THR A 340 11.15 -1.55 -15.40
N LEU A 341 10.12 -2.40 -15.42
CA LEU A 341 8.73 -1.96 -15.39
C LEU A 341 8.38 -1.30 -14.04
N CYS A 342 8.83 -1.88 -12.93
CA CYS A 342 8.63 -1.30 -11.61
C CYS A 342 9.32 0.06 -11.47
N TYR A 343 10.55 0.19 -11.95
CA TYR A 343 11.29 1.45 -11.96
C TYR A 343 10.61 2.51 -12.82
N PHE A 344 10.14 2.13 -14.01
CA PHE A 344 9.40 3.04 -14.88
C PHE A 344 8.08 3.51 -14.23
N GLY A 345 7.35 2.59 -13.60
CA GLY A 345 6.14 2.90 -12.84
C GLY A 345 6.41 3.76 -11.60
N SER A 346 7.53 3.54 -10.92
CA SER A 346 7.95 4.35 -9.76
C SER A 346 8.32 5.78 -10.14
N ILE A 347 8.77 6.05 -11.37
CA ILE A 347 9.08 7.41 -11.82
C ILE A 347 7.83 8.14 -12.31
N HIS A 348 7.06 7.50 -13.19
CA HIS A 348 5.93 8.17 -13.83
C HIS A 348 4.71 8.23 -12.91
N GLY A 349 4.63 7.33 -11.92
CA GLY A 349 3.41 7.06 -11.21
C GLY A 349 2.37 6.43 -12.14
N ILE A 350 1.50 5.60 -11.60
CA ILE A 350 0.29 5.22 -12.31
C ILE A 350 -0.76 6.23 -11.89
N SER A 351 -0.93 7.27 -12.69
CA SER A 351 -1.97 8.27 -12.47
C SER A 351 -3.33 7.65 -12.73
N TYR A 352 -4.17 7.68 -11.71
CA TYR A 352 -5.57 7.33 -11.81
C TYR A 352 -6.37 8.62 -11.73
N ASP A 353 -6.49 9.31 -12.87
CA ASP A 353 -7.28 10.54 -12.92
C ASP A 353 -8.76 10.17 -12.67
N ASN A 354 -9.34 10.65 -11.57
CA ASN A 354 -10.75 10.50 -11.20
C ASN A 354 -11.25 9.05 -10.93
N LEU A 355 -10.43 8.16 -10.36
CA LEU A 355 -10.94 6.87 -9.87
C LEU A 355 -11.54 7.04 -8.47
N GLU A 356 -12.85 6.90 -8.40
CA GLU A 356 -13.59 6.83 -7.14
C GLU A 356 -13.39 5.43 -6.53
N MET A 357 -12.68 5.35 -5.41
CA MET A 357 -12.60 4.12 -4.61
C MET A 357 -13.09 4.42 -3.19
N MET A 358 -14.13 3.71 -2.76
CA MET A 358 -14.75 3.87 -1.43
C MET A 358 -15.15 5.32 -1.07
N GLY A 359 -15.61 6.12 -2.05
CA GLY A 359 -16.06 7.49 -1.82
C GLY A 359 -14.95 8.54 -1.70
N THR A 360 -13.69 8.13 -1.92
CA THR A 360 -12.51 8.99 -1.92
C THR A 360 -11.98 9.10 -3.36
N THR A 361 -11.63 10.31 -3.83
CA THR A 361 -11.01 10.49 -5.15
C THR A 361 -9.50 10.40 -4.96
N ILE A 362 -8.90 9.30 -5.39
CA ILE A 362 -7.45 9.13 -5.27
C ILE A 362 -6.79 9.93 -6.40
N ASN A 363 -6.36 11.16 -6.10
CA ASN A 363 -5.64 12.01 -7.04
C ASN A 363 -4.11 11.94 -6.88
N GLU A 364 -3.61 11.29 -5.83
CA GLU A 364 -2.16 11.07 -5.69
C GLU A 364 -1.73 9.88 -6.58
N PRO A 365 -0.71 10.06 -7.43
CA PRO A 365 -0.20 8.99 -8.28
C PRO A 365 0.30 7.80 -7.45
N LEU A 366 -0.05 6.60 -7.89
CA LEU A 366 0.37 5.36 -7.25
C LEU A 366 1.79 5.01 -7.69
N TYR A 367 2.68 4.85 -6.71
CA TYR A 367 4.08 4.51 -6.95
C TYR A 367 4.34 3.04 -6.58
N PRO A 368 4.60 2.15 -7.55
CA PRO A 368 5.01 0.79 -7.27
C PRO A 368 6.30 0.78 -6.45
N ILE A 369 6.37 -0.06 -5.43
CA ILE A 369 7.55 -0.17 -4.57
C ILE A 369 8.25 -1.49 -4.86
N ALA A 370 9.54 -1.41 -5.18
CA ALA A 370 10.39 -2.59 -5.33
C ALA A 370 10.98 -2.96 -3.97
N ASP A 371 10.41 -3.99 -3.32
CA ASP A 371 11.08 -4.64 -2.20
C ASP A 371 12.11 -5.65 -2.76
N TYR A 372 13.39 -5.34 -2.57
CA TYR A 372 14.48 -6.18 -3.07
C TYR A 372 14.44 -7.60 -2.51
N TRP A 373 13.98 -7.79 -1.27
CA TRP A 373 13.91 -9.12 -0.67
C TRP A 373 12.79 -9.96 -1.27
N VAL A 374 11.60 -9.37 -1.41
CA VAL A 374 10.46 -10.07 -2.04
C VAL A 374 10.76 -10.39 -3.50
N PHE A 375 11.42 -9.49 -4.23
CA PHE A 375 11.82 -9.72 -5.62
C PHE A 375 12.80 -10.90 -5.75
N PHE A 376 13.75 -11.00 -4.82
CA PHE A 376 14.67 -12.11 -4.76
C PHE A 376 13.95 -13.42 -4.44
N GLU A 377 13.03 -13.42 -3.47
CA GLU A 377 12.24 -14.59 -3.10
C GLU A 377 11.35 -15.09 -4.25
N LEU A 378 10.63 -14.19 -4.93
CA LEU A 378 9.77 -14.50 -6.07
C LEU A 378 10.57 -15.02 -7.28
N SER A 379 11.77 -14.48 -7.50
CA SER A 379 12.68 -14.96 -8.54
C SER A 379 13.25 -16.34 -8.21
N LEU A 380 13.58 -16.59 -6.94
CA LEU A 380 14.08 -17.89 -6.50
C LEU A 380 12.97 -18.96 -6.53
N SER A 381 11.74 -18.59 -6.14
CA SER A 381 10.60 -19.49 -6.14
C SER A 381 10.20 -19.89 -7.55
N ILE A 382 10.21 -18.98 -8.54
CA ILE A 382 9.92 -19.38 -9.93
C ILE A 382 10.99 -20.33 -10.48
N LEU A 383 12.26 -20.13 -10.14
CA LEU A 383 13.33 -21.06 -10.50
C LEU A 383 13.07 -22.44 -9.88
N PHE A 384 12.64 -22.49 -8.62
CA PHE A 384 12.28 -23.73 -7.95
C PHE A 384 11.06 -24.41 -8.60
N ILE A 385 10.01 -23.65 -8.91
CA ILE A 385 8.81 -24.14 -9.59
C ILE A 385 9.13 -24.69 -10.98
N THR A 386 10.00 -24.04 -11.75
CA THR A 386 10.40 -24.55 -13.08
C THR A 386 11.15 -25.88 -12.96
N LEU A 387 12.01 -26.05 -11.96
CA LEU A 387 12.65 -27.33 -11.66
C LEU A 387 11.64 -28.41 -11.25
N LEU A 388 10.66 -28.07 -10.40
CA LEU A 388 9.60 -28.99 -10.02
C LEU A 388 8.76 -29.41 -11.22
N ALA A 389 8.38 -28.47 -12.09
CA ALA A 389 7.64 -28.74 -13.30
C ALA A 389 8.40 -29.65 -14.28
N CYS A 390 9.74 -29.52 -14.34
CA CYS A 390 10.59 -30.39 -15.15
C CYS A 390 10.75 -31.82 -14.62
N LEU A 391 10.43 -32.10 -13.35
CA LEU A 391 10.50 -33.46 -12.80
C LEU A 391 9.61 -34.43 -13.57
N TYR A 392 8.37 -34.03 -13.88
CA TYR A 392 7.42 -34.92 -14.57
C TYR A 392 7.91 -35.32 -15.98
N PRO A 393 8.27 -34.38 -16.88
CA PRO A 393 8.86 -34.72 -18.18
C PRO A 393 10.18 -35.52 -18.06
N ALA A 394 11.06 -35.17 -17.12
CA ALA A 394 12.33 -35.87 -16.93
C ALA A 394 12.13 -37.33 -16.50
N LEU A 395 11.18 -37.58 -15.58
CA LEU A 395 10.80 -38.94 -15.17
C LEU A 395 10.17 -39.71 -16.32
N HIS A 396 9.31 -39.06 -17.11
CA HIS A 396 8.67 -39.68 -18.28
C HIS A 396 9.73 -40.13 -19.30
N ALA A 397 10.71 -39.29 -19.63
CA ALA A 397 11.78 -39.64 -20.55
C ALA A 397 12.69 -40.76 -20.03
N ALA A 398 13.01 -40.76 -18.73
CA ALA A 398 13.83 -41.80 -18.13
C ALA A 398 13.15 -43.19 -18.14
N ARG A 399 11.82 -43.25 -18.27
CA ARG A 399 11.05 -44.50 -18.36
C ARG A 399 10.80 -44.98 -19.79
N LEU A 400 11.34 -44.31 -20.81
CA LEU A 400 11.21 -44.73 -22.20
C LEU A 400 11.88 -46.10 -22.42
N GLN A 401 11.14 -47.06 -22.98
CA GLN A 401 11.71 -48.34 -23.38
C GLN A 401 12.37 -48.22 -24.78
N PRO A 402 13.61 -48.71 -24.97
CA PRO A 402 14.31 -48.61 -26.25
C PRO A 402 13.54 -49.25 -27.42
N SER A 403 12.88 -50.38 -27.16
CA SER A 403 12.04 -51.10 -28.13
C SER A 403 10.87 -50.23 -28.61
N ASP A 404 10.19 -49.54 -27.70
CA ASP A 404 9.03 -48.69 -28.01
C ASP A 404 9.43 -47.35 -28.61
N ALA A 405 10.63 -46.86 -28.28
CA ALA A 405 11.15 -45.61 -28.80
C ALA A 405 11.65 -45.73 -30.25
N MET A 406 12.05 -46.93 -30.70
CA MET A 406 12.52 -47.19 -32.06
C MET A 406 11.45 -47.73 -33.02
N ARG A 407 10.31 -48.19 -32.48
CA ARG A 407 9.20 -48.71 -33.30
C ARG A 407 8.43 -47.54 -33.92
N LYS A 408 8.87 -47.07 -35.10
CA LYS A 408 8.08 -46.18 -35.94
C LYS A 408 6.74 -46.86 -36.24
N THR A 409 5.63 -46.34 -35.73
CA THR A 409 4.35 -46.51 -36.40
C THR A 409 4.48 -45.82 -37.76
N LEU A 410 4.54 -46.64 -38.81
CA LEU A 410 4.32 -46.22 -40.19
C LEU A 410 2.91 -45.64 -40.34
#